data_AF-A0A3N2PIF7-F1
#
_entry.id   AF-A0A3N2PIF7-F1
#
_cell.length_a   1.000
_cell.length_b   1.000
_cell.length_c   1.000
_cell.angle_alpha   90.00
_cell.angle_beta   90.00
_cell.angle_gamma   90.00
#
_symmetry.space_group_name_H-M   'P 1'
#
loop_
_entity.id
_entity.type
_entity.pdbx_description
1 polymer ?
#
loop_
_entity_poly.entity_id
_entity_poly.type
_entity_poly.pdbx_seq_one_letter_code
_entity_poly.pdbx_strand_id
1 'polypeptide(L)' 'MYELRWRKSSRSADHGDCVEVADNLPGWVLVRDSKDRTGGVLRFAPVSWQAFVTAIARRP' A
#
# COMPACT_ATOMS: atom_id res chain seq x y z
N MET A 1 11.56 -5.97 16.89
CA MET A 1 10.24 -5.98 16.24
C MET A 1 10.19 -4.76 15.34
N TYR A 2 10.05 -4.93 14.01
CA TYR A 2 9.91 -3.77 13.12
C TYR A 2 8.49 -3.21 13.29
N GLU A 3 8.38 -1.98 13.80
CA GLU A 3 7.10 -1.28 13.84
C GLU A 3 6.64 -0.95 12.40
N LEU A 4 5.41 -1.29 12.05
CA LEU A 4 4.83 -0.98 10.75
C LEU A 4 4.45 0.50 10.69
N ARG A 5 5.08 1.27 9.82
CA ARG A 5 4.75 2.69 9.62
C ARG A 5 3.77 2.82 8.45
N TRP A 6 2.48 2.80 8.76
CA TRP A 6 1.42 2.96 7.78
C TRP A 6 1.30 4.41 7.32
N ARG A 7 1.35 4.62 5.99
CA ARG A 7 1.08 5.89 5.33
C ARG A 7 -0.19 5.76 4.50
N LYS A 8 -1.14 6.65 4.72
CA LYS A 8 -2.34 6.74 3.89
C LYS A 8 -1.98 7.28 2.50
N SER A 9 -2.58 6.72 1.45
CA SER A 9 -2.39 7.19 0.08
C SER A 9 -2.92 8.62 -0.09
N SER A 10 -2.23 9.45 -0.87
CA SER A 10 -2.70 10.80 -1.23
C SER A 10 -3.97 10.78 -2.09
N ARG A 11 -4.30 9.63 -2.69
CA ARG A 11 -5.53 9.41 -3.46
C ARG A 11 -6.74 9.06 -2.58
N SER A 12 -6.54 8.86 -1.28
CA SER A 12 -7.59 8.54 -0.31
C SER A 12 -8.37 9.77 0.19
N ALA A 13 -8.68 10.70 -0.71
CA ALA A 13 -9.53 11.86 -0.41
C ALA A 13 -10.91 11.42 0.11
N ASP A 14 -11.72 12.38 0.60
CA ASP A 14 -12.90 12.17 1.44
C ASP A 14 -14.00 11.23 0.87
N HIS A 15 -13.91 10.82 -0.40
CA HIS A 15 -15.00 10.15 -1.13
C HIS A 15 -14.68 8.79 -1.78
N GLY A 16 -13.65 8.01 -1.40
CA GLY A 16 -13.58 6.67 -1.99
C GLY A 16 -12.50 5.70 -1.55
N ASP A 17 -11.25 5.97 -1.91
CA ASP A 17 -10.27 4.88 -2.03
C ASP A 17 -9.24 4.93 -0.90
N CYS A 18 -9.64 4.49 0.30
CA CYS A 18 -8.83 4.59 1.52
C CYS A 18 -7.82 3.44 1.64
N VAL A 19 -6.65 3.58 1.03
CA VAL A 19 -5.55 2.60 1.09
C VAL A 19 -4.42 3.11 1.99
N GLU A 20 -3.89 2.24 2.84
CA GLU A 20 -2.68 2.47 3.64
C GLU A 20 -1.55 1.54 3.16
N VAL A 21 -0.32 2.07 3.10
CA VAL A 21 0.88 1.34 2.68
C VAL A 21 1.94 1.44 3.78
N ALA A 22 2.60 0.31 4.10
CA ALA A 22 3.81 0.29 4.91
C ALA A 22 4.96 -0.29 4.08
N ASP A 23 5.96 0.55 3.81
CA ASP A 23 7.13 0.27 2.97
C ASP A 23 8.45 0.30 3.77
N ASN A 24 8.37 0.44 5.09
CA ASN A 24 9.53 0.56 5.99
C ASN A 24 10.11 -0.78 6.45
N LEU A 25 9.69 -1.90 5.84
CA LEU A 25 10.14 -3.24 6.18
C LEU A 25 11.15 -3.74 5.15
N PRO A 26 12.29 -4.29 5.60
CA PRO A 26 13.20 -4.98 4.70
C PRO A 26 12.48 -6.10 3.94
N GLY A 27 12.48 -6.01 2.62
CA GLY A 27 11.97 -7.06 1.73
C GLY A 27 10.44 -7.08 1.55
N TRP A 28 9.68 -6.14 2.12
CA TRP A 28 8.22 -6.16 2.03
C TRP A 28 7.60 -4.78 1.84
N VAL A 29 6.56 -4.75 1.01
CA VAL A 29 5.58 -3.67 0.98
C VAL A 29 4.24 -4.27 1.38
N LEU A 30 3.61 -3.67 2.39
CA LEU A 30 2.32 -4.08 2.91
C LEU A 30 1.25 -3.08 2.49
N VAL A 31 0.10 -3.58 2.07
CA VAL A 31 -1.04 -2.76 1.65
C VAL A 31 -2.30 -3.26 2.34
N ARG A 32 -3.11 -2.33 2.87
CA ARG A 32 -4.39 -2.66 3.48
C ARG A 32 -5.45 -1.62 3.17
N ASP A 33 -6.70 -2.03 3.35
CA ASP A 33 -7.83 -1.10 3.43
C ASP A 33 -7.77 -0.33 4.76
N SER A 34 -7.85 1.00 4.68
CA SER A 34 -7.88 1.84 5.88
C SER A 34 -9.23 1.74 6.61
N LYS A 35 -10.30 1.43 5.87
CA LYS A 35 -11.67 1.30 6.38
C LYS A 35 -11.91 -0.07 7.03
N ASP A 36 -11.22 -1.10 6.54
CA ASP A 36 -11.24 -2.44 7.12
C ASP A 36 -9.84 -2.90 7.50
N ARG A 37 -9.40 -2.45 8.68
CA ARG A 37 -8.09 -2.85 9.25
C ARG A 37 -8.03 -4.33 9.66
N THR A 38 -9.17 -5.02 9.67
CA THR A 38 -9.30 -6.44 10.04
C THR A 38 -9.37 -7.37 8.83
N GLY A 39 -9.69 -6.84 7.64
CA GLY A 39 -9.87 -7.58 6.38
C GLY A 39 -8.61 -8.19 5.78
N GLY A 40 -7.45 -8.03 6.42
CA GLY A 40 -6.18 -8.62 6.01
C GLY A 40 -5.23 -7.61 5.36
N VAL A 41 -3.99 -8.07 5.11
CA VAL A 41 -2.90 -7.25 4.57
C VAL A 41 -2.31 -7.96 3.35
N LEU A 42 -2.35 -7.29 2.20
CA LEU A 42 -1.65 -7.74 1.00
C LEU A 42 -0.14 -7.51 1.18
N ARG A 43 0.66 -8.49 0.76
CA ARG A 43 2.12 -8.45 0.87
C ARG A 43 2.76 -8.56 -0.50
N PHE A 44 3.68 -7.64 -0.78
CA PHE A 44 4.42 -7.61 -2.03
C PHE A 44 5.92 -7.59 -1.75
N ALA A 45 6.70 -8.22 -2.64
CA ALA A 45 8.11 -7.91 -2.75
C ALA A 45 8.28 -6.48 -3.31
N PRO A 46 9.31 -5.72 -2.90
CA PRO A 46 9.52 -4.34 -3.33
C PRO A 46 9.55 -4.18 -4.86
N VAL A 47 10.18 -5.11 -5.57
CA VAL A 47 10.28 -5.10 -7.03
C VAL A 47 8.92 -5.27 -7.70
N SER A 48 8.07 -6.16 -7.17
CA SER A 48 6.71 -6.39 -7.68
C SER A 48 5.81 -5.19 -7.41
N TRP A 49 5.94 -4.58 -6.23
CA TRP A 49 5.22 -3.36 -5.90
C TRP A 49 5.58 -2.20 -6.84
N GLN A 50 6.86 -1.98 -7.08
CA GLN A 50 7.33 -0.95 -8.01
C GLN A 50 6.82 -1.19 -9.44
N ALA A 51 6.89 -2.45 -9.92
CA ALA A 51 6.38 -2.81 -11.24
C ALA A 51 4.86 -2.56 -11.34
N PHE A 52 4.08 -2.95 -10.32
CA PHE A 52 2.64 -2.70 -10.25
C PHE A 52 2.32 -1.22 -10.31
N VAL A 53 2.91 -0.39 -9.43
CA VAL A 53 2.69 1.06 -9.40
C VAL A 53 3.08 1.72 -10.72
N THR A 54 4.19 1.29 -11.33
CA THR A 54 4.63 1.80 -12.62
C THR A 54 3.64 1.47 -13.74
N ALA A 55 3.14 0.23 -13.77
CA ALA A 55 2.18 -0.21 -14.78
C ALA A 55 0.86 0.57 -14.70
N ILE A 56 0.35 0.84 -13.49
CA ILE A 56 -0.90 1.60 -13.31
C ILE A 56 -0.73 3.11 -13.49
N ALA A 57 0.45 3.66 -13.19
CA ALA A 57 0.75 5.08 -13.38
C ALA A 57 0.91 5.43 -14.86
N ARG A 58 1.38 4.48 -15.67
CA ARG A 58 1.38 4.56 -17.14
C ARG A 58 0.00 4.22 -17.68
N ARG A 59 -1.01 5.04 -17.35
CA ARG A 59 -2.22 5.10 -18.18
C ARG A 59 -1.85 5.75 -19.53
N PRO A 60 -2.27 5.22 -20.69
CA PRO A 60 -2.41 6.05 -21.88
C PRO A 60 -3.46 7.15 -21.66
#